data_AF-W8C885-F1
#
_entry.id   AF-W8C885-F1
#
_cell.length_a   1.000
_cell.length_b   1.000
_cell.length_c   1.000
_cell.angle_alpha   90.00
_cell.angle_beta   90.00
_cell.angle_gamma   90.00
#
_symmetry.space_group_name_H-M   'P 1'
#
loop_
_entity.id
_entity.type
_entity.pdbx_description
1 polymer ?
#
loop_
_entity_poly.entity_id
_entity_poly.type
_entity_poly.pdbx_seq_one_letter_code
_entity_poly.pdbx_strand_id
1 'polypeptide(L)'
;HIEIFPVPYLRVQRKKMKITRCSTFLLLIIYSICLIQAKIVNKNVERSLDISTQLIKDLFKITATNSDGLPISVYTFIVPAAERKNLAFISARDENKKELKYTERLVDGNHQFIIAFPKSVSTEVFIIEAIYTKRLIPHPMEIPQSGKQLVRYEGNLYLFSPYETASQKVNVLLSSSNILSHTQVKPYNVASNKIKYGPYENIAAFTNQSLIIHYENERPFLTTTRLERVIEVSHWGNIAVKENIFMTHTGALLKGSFSRYEFQKDSRSGHAIKSYKTILPSSASDVYYRDTNGNISTSNMKIFRDYVELELRPRFPLFGGWKTQYTLGYNMPSFEYLYNSGDKYLLKMRLIDHIYNDMVIDEAEIKIILPEGVSNIELTTPYTVKRGPNELHYTYLDTVGRPVITLSCKNLVENHIANFNLKYTFSKITLLQEPLLVVAFFFIIFFIAIISLRLDFSINTTHSHKD
;
A
#
# COMPACT_ATOMS: atom_id res chain seq x y z
N HIS A 1 -63.55 -60.11 18.34
CA HIS A 1 -64.56 -59.13 18.83
C HIS A 1 -64.06 -57.73 18.49
N ILE A 2 -64.67 -56.87 17.69
CA ILE A 2 -65.91 -56.85 16.89
C ILE A 2 -65.59 -55.89 15.71
N GLU A 3 -65.97 -56.27 14.49
CA GLU A 3 -66.01 -55.41 13.29
C GLU A 3 -67.03 -54.27 13.44
N ILE A 4 -66.92 -53.19 12.66
CA ILE A 4 -68.05 -52.49 11.97
C ILE A 4 -67.46 -51.50 10.93
N PHE A 5 -67.79 -51.72 9.65
CA PHE A 5 -67.70 -50.83 8.46
C PHE A 5 -68.94 -49.88 8.40
N PRO A 6 -69.21 -48.97 7.41
CA PRO A 6 -68.46 -48.44 6.24
C PRO A 6 -68.58 -46.88 6.01
N VAL A 7 -68.03 -46.42 4.87
CA VAL A 7 -67.98 -45.08 4.23
C VAL A 7 -69.35 -44.53 3.75
N PRO A 8 -69.53 -43.18 3.59
CA PRO A 8 -69.86 -42.65 2.25
C PRO A 8 -69.24 -41.27 1.87
N TYR A 9 -68.86 -41.18 0.59
CA TYR A 9 -68.77 -40.04 -0.35
C TYR A 9 -68.96 -38.58 0.12
N LEU A 10 -67.99 -37.71 -0.22
CA LEU A 10 -68.23 -36.29 -0.50
C LEU A 10 -67.42 -35.77 -1.71
N ARG A 11 -68.13 -35.04 -2.55
CA ARG A 11 -67.88 -34.71 -3.96
C ARG A 11 -67.05 -33.42 -4.06
N VAL A 12 -65.89 -33.47 -4.71
CA VAL A 12 -65.08 -32.28 -5.03
C VAL A 12 -65.76 -31.44 -6.12
N GLN A 13 -66.22 -30.23 -5.77
CA GLN A 13 -66.57 -29.22 -6.78
C GLN A 13 -65.33 -28.41 -7.17
N ARG A 14 -64.87 -28.58 -8.43
CA ARG A 14 -63.88 -27.70 -9.06
C ARG A 14 -64.60 -26.45 -9.61
N LYS A 15 -64.40 -25.29 -8.98
CA LYS A 15 -64.66 -23.98 -9.61
C LYS A 15 -63.52 -23.67 -10.58
N LYS A 16 -63.81 -23.64 -11.89
CA LYS A 16 -62.88 -23.18 -12.93
C LYS A 16 -62.71 -21.66 -12.82
N MET A 17 -61.52 -21.20 -12.43
CA MET A 17 -61.11 -19.80 -12.51
C MET A 17 -60.69 -19.50 -13.96
N LYS A 18 -61.44 -18.66 -14.68
CA LYS A 18 -61.09 -18.20 -16.02
C LYS A 18 -59.96 -17.16 -15.91
N ILE A 19 -58.73 -17.59 -16.16
CA ILE A 19 -57.57 -16.70 -16.32
C ILE A 19 -57.65 -16.08 -17.73
N THR A 20 -57.96 -14.79 -17.78
CA THR A 20 -58.06 -14.01 -19.01
C THR A 20 -56.67 -13.82 -19.63
N ARG A 21 -56.53 -14.15 -20.92
CA ARG A 21 -55.28 -14.01 -21.74
C ARG A 21 -54.60 -12.63 -21.65
N CYS A 22 -55.32 -11.60 -21.22
CA CYS A 22 -54.81 -10.25 -21.03
C CYS A 22 -53.85 -10.12 -19.83
N SER A 23 -54.08 -10.89 -18.75
CA SER A 23 -53.26 -10.83 -17.53
C SER A 23 -51.88 -11.49 -17.70
N THR A 24 -51.81 -12.56 -18.50
CA THR A 24 -50.54 -13.21 -18.86
C THR A 24 -49.70 -12.38 -19.83
N PHE A 25 -50.34 -11.58 -20.70
CA PHE A 25 -49.65 -10.70 -21.63
C PHE A 25 -49.09 -9.45 -20.92
N LEU A 26 -49.82 -8.91 -19.94
CA LEU A 26 -49.35 -7.79 -19.13
C LEU A 26 -48.17 -8.18 -18.22
N LEU A 27 -48.18 -9.40 -17.67
CA LEU A 27 -47.07 -9.93 -16.88
C LEU A 27 -45.81 -10.20 -17.72
N LEU A 28 -45.97 -10.61 -18.98
CA LEU A 28 -44.86 -10.76 -19.93
C LEU A 28 -44.28 -9.42 -20.38
N ILE A 29 -45.12 -8.39 -20.56
CA ILE A 29 -44.67 -7.01 -20.85
C ILE A 29 -43.94 -6.42 -19.64
N ILE A 30 -44.43 -6.65 -18.41
CA ILE A 30 -43.74 -6.21 -17.17
C ILE A 30 -42.43 -6.98 -16.95
N TYR A 31 -42.34 -8.27 -17.35
CA TYR A 31 -41.09 -9.02 -17.34
C TYR A 31 -40.10 -8.56 -18.44
N SER A 32 -40.60 -8.13 -19.60
CA SER A 32 -39.77 -7.53 -20.66
C SER A 32 -39.30 -6.10 -20.36
N ILE A 33 -39.95 -5.38 -19.44
CA ILE A 33 -39.57 -4.01 -19.04
C ILE A 33 -38.49 -4.00 -17.93
N CYS A 34 -38.11 -5.15 -17.35
CA CYS A 34 -37.14 -5.24 -16.26
C CYS A 34 -35.71 -5.68 -16.67
N LEU A 35 -35.35 -5.53 -17.96
CA LEU A 35 -33.98 -5.69 -18.46
C LEU A 35 -33.60 -4.53 -19.40
N ILE A 36 -33.91 -3.29 -19.02
CA ILE A 36 -33.23 -2.14 -19.64
C ILE A 36 -31.88 -2.00 -18.92
N GLN A 37 -30.97 -2.90 -19.26
CA GLN A 37 -29.57 -2.72 -18.93
C GLN A 37 -29.08 -1.59 -19.84
N ALA A 38 -28.95 -0.39 -19.28
CA ALA A 38 -28.41 0.78 -19.98
C ALA A 38 -27.22 0.34 -20.84
N LYS A 39 -27.33 0.50 -22.17
CA LYS A 39 -26.30 0.04 -23.09
C LYS A 39 -25.16 1.05 -23.12
N ILE A 40 -24.30 0.97 -22.11
CA ILE A 40 -23.08 1.77 -21.99
C ILE A 40 -22.10 1.31 -23.07
N VAL A 41 -21.57 2.26 -23.83
CA VAL A 41 -20.55 2.05 -24.87
C VAL A 41 -19.36 2.95 -24.57
N ASN A 42 -18.15 2.41 -24.63
CA ASN A 42 -16.93 3.20 -24.52
C ASN A 42 -16.67 3.89 -25.88
N LYS A 43 -16.94 5.19 -26.00
CA LYS A 43 -16.73 5.94 -27.24
C LYS A 43 -15.26 6.09 -27.58
N ASN A 44 -14.43 6.40 -26.59
CA ASN A 44 -12.98 6.51 -26.75
C ASN A 44 -12.27 5.99 -25.51
N VAL A 45 -11.23 5.19 -25.70
CA VAL A 45 -10.36 4.68 -24.63
C VAL A 45 -8.92 5.01 -24.99
N GLU A 46 -8.28 5.86 -24.18
CA GLU A 46 -6.86 6.15 -24.27
C GLU A 46 -6.15 5.50 -23.10
N ARG A 47 -5.36 4.45 -23.38
CA ARG A 47 -4.53 3.79 -22.38
C ARG A 47 -3.10 4.31 -22.48
N SER A 48 -2.55 4.79 -21.38
CA SER A 48 -1.12 5.06 -21.23
C SER A 48 -0.53 4.01 -20.29
N LEU A 49 0.30 3.14 -20.83
CA LEU A 49 0.97 2.04 -20.12
C LEU A 49 2.44 2.44 -19.91
N ASP A 50 2.81 2.79 -18.69
CA ASP A 50 4.20 3.07 -18.32
C ASP A 50 4.83 1.84 -17.66
N ILE A 51 5.80 1.26 -18.36
CA ILE A 51 6.63 0.14 -17.91
C ILE A 51 8.11 0.53 -17.92
N SER A 52 8.42 1.82 -17.77
CA SER A 52 9.79 2.31 -17.71
C SER A 52 10.49 2.04 -16.38
N THR A 53 9.74 1.70 -15.33
CA THR A 53 10.24 1.41 -13.97
C THR A 53 10.03 -0.09 -13.66
N GLN A 54 10.22 -0.51 -12.42
CA GLN A 54 9.82 -1.87 -11.98
C GLN A 54 8.30 -2.02 -11.79
N LEU A 55 7.58 -0.89 -11.70
CA LEU A 55 6.14 -0.82 -11.59
C LEU A 55 5.52 -0.75 -12.99
N ILE A 56 4.30 -1.27 -13.08
CA ILE A 56 3.45 -1.11 -14.27
C ILE A 56 2.37 -0.12 -13.90
N LYS A 57 2.41 1.07 -14.49
CA LYS A 57 1.43 2.13 -14.25
C LYS A 57 0.52 2.22 -15.47
N ASP A 58 -0.71 1.78 -15.29
CA ASP A 58 -1.75 1.79 -16.31
C ASP A 58 -2.71 2.95 -16.05
N LEU A 59 -2.78 3.89 -16.98
CA LEU A 59 -3.70 5.02 -16.95
C LEU A 59 -4.71 4.90 -18.09
N PHE A 60 -5.97 4.69 -17.78
CA PHE A 60 -7.07 4.64 -18.74
C PHE A 60 -7.88 5.92 -18.68
N LYS A 61 -7.88 6.71 -19.75
CA LYS A 61 -8.84 7.80 -19.95
C LYS A 61 -9.99 7.28 -20.79
N ILE A 62 -11.17 7.17 -20.19
CA ILE A 62 -12.35 6.55 -20.79
C ILE A 62 -13.43 7.62 -21.00
N THR A 63 -13.97 7.67 -22.21
CA THR A 63 -15.19 8.42 -22.53
C THR A 63 -16.31 7.43 -22.75
N ALA A 64 -17.21 7.30 -21.77
CA ALA A 64 -18.34 6.37 -21.81
C ALA A 64 -19.63 7.11 -22.14
N THR A 65 -20.44 6.56 -23.03
CA THR A 65 -21.73 7.14 -23.44
C THR A 65 -22.83 6.11 -23.30
N ASN A 66 -23.99 6.55 -22.83
CA ASN A 66 -25.19 5.71 -22.84
C ASN A 66 -25.90 5.81 -24.18
N SER A 67 -26.12 4.67 -24.85
CA SER A 67 -26.77 4.63 -26.16
C SER A 67 -28.22 5.10 -26.10
N ASP A 68 -28.87 4.97 -24.94
CA ASP A 68 -30.27 5.40 -24.72
C ASP A 68 -30.39 6.85 -24.24
N GLY A 69 -29.27 7.60 -24.17
CA GLY A 69 -29.23 8.98 -23.68
C GLY A 69 -29.46 9.14 -22.17
N LEU A 70 -29.68 8.04 -21.44
CA LEU A 70 -29.88 8.03 -20.00
C LEU A 70 -28.57 8.34 -19.23
N PRO A 71 -28.65 8.95 -18.04
CA PRO A 71 -27.47 9.25 -17.25
C PRO A 71 -26.74 7.98 -16.77
N ILE A 72 -25.41 7.99 -16.80
CA ILE A 72 -24.57 6.90 -16.29
C ILE A 72 -24.31 7.14 -14.80
N SER A 73 -24.98 6.40 -13.93
CA SER A 73 -24.75 6.49 -12.49
C SER A 73 -23.52 5.69 -12.03
N VAL A 74 -23.23 4.61 -12.74
CA VAL A 74 -22.23 3.63 -12.34
C VAL A 74 -21.49 3.08 -13.57
N TYR A 75 -20.18 2.89 -13.44
CA TYR A 75 -19.34 2.21 -14.44
C TYR A 75 -18.59 1.04 -13.80
N THR A 76 -18.50 -0.09 -14.51
CA THR A 76 -17.80 -1.29 -14.04
C THR A 76 -16.47 -1.46 -14.75
N PHE A 77 -15.37 -1.35 -14.01
CA PHE A 77 -14.02 -1.67 -14.48
C PHE A 77 -13.62 -3.07 -14.03
N ILE A 78 -13.04 -3.89 -14.91
CA ILE A 78 -12.75 -5.29 -14.62
C ILE A 78 -11.24 -5.50 -14.55
N VAL A 79 -10.78 -6.13 -13.46
CA VAL A 79 -9.42 -6.64 -13.30
C VAL A 79 -9.51 -8.17 -13.20
N PRO A 80 -8.89 -8.93 -14.12
CA PRO A 80 -8.90 -10.38 -14.05
C PRO A 80 -8.23 -10.89 -12.76
N ALA A 81 -8.67 -12.03 -12.21
CA ALA A 81 -8.10 -12.60 -10.98
C ALA A 81 -6.57 -12.77 -11.02
N ALA A 82 -6.04 -13.17 -12.18
CA ALA A 82 -4.61 -13.34 -12.38
C ALA A 82 -3.82 -12.04 -12.13
N GLU A 83 -4.42 -10.88 -12.43
CA GLU A 83 -3.79 -9.57 -12.29
C GLU A 83 -4.02 -8.95 -10.92
N ARG A 84 -5.15 -9.29 -10.27
CA ARG A 84 -5.55 -8.71 -8.98
C ARG A 84 -4.54 -8.94 -7.87
N LYS A 85 -3.86 -10.10 -7.86
CA LYS A 85 -2.83 -10.42 -6.85
C LYS A 85 -1.68 -9.41 -6.86
N ASN A 86 -1.38 -8.86 -8.04
CA ASN A 86 -0.30 -7.93 -8.29
C ASN A 86 -0.76 -6.45 -8.28
N LEU A 87 -2.07 -6.20 -8.29
CA LEU A 87 -2.63 -4.85 -8.21
C LEU A 87 -2.35 -4.28 -6.81
N ALA A 88 -1.53 -3.24 -6.76
CA ALA A 88 -1.17 -2.53 -5.53
C ALA A 88 -2.10 -1.37 -5.27
N PHE A 89 -2.36 -0.55 -6.29
CA PHE A 89 -3.16 0.67 -6.16
C PHE A 89 -4.14 0.79 -7.31
N ILE A 90 -5.36 1.25 -7.00
CA ILE A 90 -6.35 1.64 -8.00
C ILE A 90 -7.05 2.91 -7.54
N SER A 91 -7.16 3.88 -8.45
CA SER A 91 -7.95 5.09 -8.23
C SER A 91 -8.76 5.44 -9.48
N ALA A 92 -9.92 6.03 -9.27
CA ALA A 92 -10.75 6.60 -10.32
C ALA A 92 -10.89 8.10 -10.06
N ARG A 93 -10.73 8.92 -11.10
CA ARG A 93 -10.86 10.37 -11.03
C ARG A 93 -11.77 10.88 -12.14
N ASP A 94 -12.51 11.94 -11.89
CA ASP A 94 -13.27 12.64 -12.94
C ASP A 94 -12.33 13.44 -13.86
N GLU A 95 -12.89 14.08 -14.90
CA GLU A 95 -12.14 14.96 -15.80
C GLU A 95 -11.44 16.12 -15.07
N ASN A 96 -12.02 16.59 -13.95
CA ASN A 96 -11.46 17.64 -13.09
C ASN A 96 -10.45 17.10 -12.05
N LYS A 97 -10.04 15.84 -12.16
CA LYS A 97 -9.11 15.14 -11.26
C LYS A 97 -9.61 14.96 -9.82
N LYS A 98 -10.91 15.07 -9.57
CA LYS A 98 -11.54 14.74 -8.28
C LYS A 98 -11.68 13.24 -8.15
N GLU A 99 -11.39 12.71 -6.97
CA GLU A 99 -11.49 11.27 -6.71
C GLU A 99 -12.96 10.79 -6.72
N LEU A 100 -13.17 9.69 -7.43
CA LEU A 100 -14.43 8.97 -7.50
C LEU A 100 -14.39 7.77 -6.55
N LYS A 101 -15.49 7.56 -5.82
CA LYS A 101 -15.62 6.39 -4.96
C LYS A 101 -15.91 5.15 -5.81
N TYR A 102 -15.29 4.05 -5.44
CA TYR A 102 -15.56 2.75 -6.05
C TYR A 102 -15.82 1.69 -4.98
N THR A 103 -16.49 0.61 -5.39
CA THR A 103 -16.66 -0.60 -4.59
C THR A 103 -16.13 -1.79 -5.36
N GLU A 104 -15.42 -2.68 -4.67
CA GLU A 104 -14.88 -3.91 -5.25
C GLU A 104 -15.84 -5.07 -5.02
N ARG A 105 -16.14 -5.84 -6.07
CA ARG A 105 -16.91 -7.09 -5.99
C ARG A 105 -16.22 -8.19 -6.79
N LEU A 106 -16.23 -9.42 -6.26
CA LEU A 106 -15.77 -10.59 -6.98
C LEU A 106 -16.97 -11.22 -7.72
N VAL A 107 -16.92 -11.28 -9.05
CA VAL A 107 -17.96 -11.86 -9.90
C VAL A 107 -17.29 -12.72 -10.97
N ASP A 108 -17.70 -13.99 -11.07
CA ASP A 108 -17.16 -14.95 -12.05
C ASP A 108 -15.63 -15.05 -12.08
N GLY A 109 -15.01 -14.97 -10.89
CA GLY A 109 -13.55 -14.99 -10.74
C GLY A 109 -12.84 -13.70 -11.17
N ASN A 110 -13.56 -12.67 -11.62
CA ASN A 110 -13.00 -11.35 -11.94
C ASN A 110 -13.33 -10.33 -10.86
N HIS A 111 -12.39 -9.43 -10.59
CA HIS A 111 -12.60 -8.33 -9.65
C HIS A 111 -13.21 -7.14 -10.41
N GLN A 112 -14.45 -6.82 -10.07
CA GLN A 112 -15.20 -5.70 -10.63
C GLN A 112 -15.11 -4.50 -9.69
N PHE A 113 -14.55 -3.41 -10.19
CA PHE A 113 -14.51 -2.11 -9.54
C PHE A 113 -15.66 -1.26 -10.06
N ILE A 114 -16.67 -1.10 -9.23
CA ILE A 114 -17.90 -0.39 -9.52
C ILE A 114 -17.72 1.06 -9.08
N ILE A 115 -17.49 1.95 -10.06
CA ILE A 115 -17.25 3.38 -9.87
C ILE A 115 -18.60 4.09 -9.88
N ALA A 116 -18.87 4.88 -8.83
CA ALA A 116 -20.10 5.66 -8.72
C ALA A 116 -19.86 7.13 -9.08
N PHE A 117 -20.70 7.69 -9.96
CA PHE A 117 -20.64 9.10 -10.35
C PHE A 117 -21.62 9.92 -9.51
N PRO A 118 -21.14 10.89 -8.70
CA PRO A 118 -22.00 11.71 -7.85
C PRO A 118 -22.99 12.57 -8.65
N LYS A 119 -22.57 13.04 -9.83
CA LYS A 119 -23.39 13.81 -10.77
C LYS A 119 -23.39 13.07 -12.10
N SER A 120 -24.45 12.30 -12.33
CA SER A 120 -24.56 11.45 -13.51
C SER A 120 -24.97 12.26 -14.74
N VAL A 121 -24.20 12.11 -15.82
CA VAL A 121 -24.51 12.64 -17.16
C VAL A 121 -24.58 11.49 -18.18
N SER A 122 -25.12 11.77 -19.38
CA SER A 122 -25.24 10.76 -20.45
C SER A 122 -23.89 10.38 -21.08
N THR A 123 -22.89 11.27 -20.98
CA THR A 123 -21.52 11.07 -21.45
C THR A 123 -20.54 11.40 -20.34
N GLU A 124 -19.88 10.40 -19.78
CA GLU A 124 -18.91 10.54 -18.69
C GLU A 124 -17.48 10.45 -19.23
N VAL A 125 -16.60 11.35 -18.76
CA VAL A 125 -15.16 11.31 -19.00
C VAL A 125 -14.45 11.15 -17.67
N PHE A 126 -13.71 10.06 -17.52
CA PHE A 126 -13.02 9.75 -16.27
C PHE A 126 -11.71 9.02 -16.53
N ILE A 127 -10.86 8.99 -15.51
CA ILE A 127 -9.51 8.43 -15.56
C ILE A 127 -9.40 7.36 -14.49
N ILE A 128 -8.99 6.16 -14.89
CA ILE A 128 -8.65 5.07 -13.97
C ILE A 128 -7.12 4.90 -13.98
N GLU A 129 -6.51 4.97 -12.81
CA GLU A 129 -5.10 4.69 -12.59
C GLU A 129 -4.98 3.37 -11.83
N ALA A 130 -4.30 2.39 -12.42
CA ALA A 130 -4.01 1.09 -11.83
C ALA A 130 -2.50 0.85 -11.81
N ILE A 131 -1.95 0.48 -10.65
CA ILE A 131 -0.51 0.22 -10.47
C ILE A 131 -0.33 -1.24 -10.08
N TYR A 132 0.45 -1.96 -10.87
CA TYR A 132 0.80 -3.35 -10.63
C TYR A 132 2.28 -3.50 -10.24
N THR A 133 2.52 -4.41 -9.31
CA THR A 133 3.85 -4.78 -8.82
C THR A 133 4.20 -6.19 -9.32
N LYS A 134 5.50 -6.52 -9.44
CA LYS A 134 5.98 -7.89 -9.71
C LYS A 134 5.39 -8.56 -10.97
N ARG A 135 5.16 -7.78 -12.03
CA ARG A 135 4.64 -8.28 -13.31
C ARG A 135 5.58 -8.06 -14.50
N LEU A 136 6.67 -7.33 -14.31
CA LEU A 136 7.78 -7.28 -15.25
C LEU A 136 8.72 -8.44 -14.92
N ILE A 137 8.76 -9.43 -15.79
CA ILE A 137 9.49 -10.68 -15.55
C ILE A 137 10.86 -10.56 -16.22
N PRO A 138 11.97 -10.71 -15.49
CA PRO A 138 13.29 -10.76 -16.10
C PRO A 138 13.39 -11.92 -17.10
N HIS A 139 13.84 -11.62 -18.32
CA HIS A 139 13.96 -12.61 -19.39
C HIS A 139 15.21 -12.31 -20.23
N PRO A 140 16.34 -13.00 -19.99
CA PRO A 140 16.50 -14.20 -19.16
C PRO A 140 16.39 -13.93 -17.65
N MET A 141 16.08 -14.97 -16.87
CA MET A 141 15.95 -14.87 -15.41
C MET A 141 17.28 -14.64 -14.70
N GLU A 142 18.39 -15.06 -15.31
CA GLU A 142 19.74 -14.87 -14.77
C GLU A 142 20.64 -14.21 -15.82
N ILE A 143 21.47 -13.27 -15.38
CA ILE A 143 22.42 -12.54 -16.23
C ILE A 143 23.80 -12.54 -15.59
N PRO A 144 24.89 -12.63 -16.37
CA PRO A 144 26.24 -12.44 -15.84
C PRO A 144 26.41 -11.00 -15.35
N GLN A 145 27.46 -10.76 -14.56
CA GLN A 145 27.74 -9.44 -13.99
C GLN A 145 27.83 -8.30 -15.03
N SER A 146 28.34 -8.59 -16.23
CA SER A 146 28.44 -7.63 -17.35
C SER A 146 27.21 -7.64 -18.28
N GLY A 147 26.18 -8.41 -17.91
CA GLY A 147 24.96 -8.58 -18.70
C GLY A 147 24.05 -7.36 -18.60
N LYS A 148 23.19 -7.21 -19.60
CA LYS A 148 22.12 -6.21 -19.61
C LYS A 148 20.83 -6.82 -19.10
N GLN A 149 20.10 -6.07 -18.27
CA GLN A 149 18.80 -6.55 -17.79
C GLN A 149 17.73 -6.36 -18.86
N LEU A 150 17.11 -7.47 -19.25
CA LEU A 150 16.01 -7.52 -20.19
C LEU A 150 14.76 -8.01 -19.45
N VAL A 151 13.60 -7.41 -19.73
CA VAL A 151 12.34 -7.75 -19.07
C VAL A 151 11.23 -7.97 -20.08
N ARG A 152 10.33 -8.89 -19.76
CA ARG A 152 9.13 -9.22 -20.53
C ARG A 152 7.90 -8.72 -19.78
N TYR A 153 7.12 -7.88 -20.45
CA TYR A 153 5.77 -7.52 -20.05
C TYR A 153 4.76 -8.41 -20.78
N GLU A 154 3.76 -8.89 -20.06
CA GLU A 154 2.62 -9.64 -20.58
C GLU A 154 1.33 -9.06 -20.03
N GLY A 155 0.43 -8.66 -20.91
CA GLY A 155 -0.89 -8.15 -20.56
C GLY A 155 -1.88 -8.29 -21.72
N ASN A 156 -3.02 -7.63 -21.60
CA ASN A 156 -3.98 -7.50 -22.70
C ASN A 156 -3.68 -6.23 -23.52
N LEU A 157 -3.82 -6.28 -24.84
CA LEU A 157 -3.73 -5.11 -25.72
C LEU A 157 -4.98 -4.24 -25.60
N TYR A 158 -6.15 -4.89 -25.57
CA TYR A 158 -7.43 -4.22 -25.46
C TYR A 158 -7.83 -3.99 -23.99
N LEU A 159 -8.69 -3.00 -23.75
CA LEU A 159 -9.32 -2.83 -22.45
C LEU A 159 -10.29 -3.99 -22.24
N PHE A 160 -10.00 -4.85 -21.26
CA PHE A 160 -10.90 -5.92 -20.86
C PHE A 160 -12.09 -5.34 -20.10
N SER A 161 -13.20 -5.07 -20.80
CA SER A 161 -14.40 -4.46 -20.22
C SER A 161 -15.68 -5.14 -20.70
N PRO A 162 -16.79 -5.03 -19.96
CA PRO A 162 -18.08 -5.60 -20.35
C PRO A 162 -18.78 -4.77 -21.43
N TYR A 163 -18.17 -3.66 -21.84
CA TYR A 163 -18.75 -2.69 -22.77
C TYR A 163 -18.05 -2.78 -24.13
N GLU A 164 -18.81 -2.59 -25.19
CA GLU A 164 -18.25 -2.42 -26.54
C GLU A 164 -17.44 -1.11 -26.58
N THR A 165 -16.31 -1.14 -27.28
CA THR A 165 -15.40 0.02 -27.39
C THR A 165 -15.28 0.47 -28.84
N ALA A 166 -15.77 1.67 -29.14
CA ALA A 166 -15.81 2.21 -30.49
C ALA A 166 -14.41 2.58 -31.02
N SER A 167 -13.56 3.19 -30.19
CA SER A 167 -12.17 3.49 -30.55
C SER A 167 -11.24 3.32 -29.34
N GLN A 168 -10.09 2.67 -29.53
CA GLN A 168 -9.04 2.54 -28.52
C GLN A 168 -7.66 2.87 -29.07
N LYS A 169 -6.88 3.62 -28.29
CA LYS A 169 -5.45 3.87 -28.51
C LYS A 169 -4.64 3.47 -27.28
N VAL A 170 -3.47 2.87 -27.49
CA VAL A 170 -2.54 2.50 -26.40
C VAL A 170 -1.19 3.15 -26.65
N ASN A 171 -0.70 3.91 -25.67
CA ASN A 171 0.65 4.48 -25.66
C ASN A 171 1.47 3.77 -24.59
N VAL A 172 2.51 3.05 -25.00
CA VAL A 172 3.44 2.36 -24.11
C VAL A 172 4.71 3.19 -23.95
N LEU A 173 5.14 3.42 -22.71
CA LEU A 173 6.41 4.05 -22.36
C LEU A 173 7.38 3.00 -21.81
N LEU A 174 8.56 2.92 -22.40
CA LEU A 174 9.63 2.00 -22.03
C LEU A 174 10.81 2.74 -21.38
N SER A 175 11.65 1.99 -20.66
CA SER A 175 12.88 2.47 -20.04
C SER A 175 13.97 2.84 -21.06
N SER A 176 13.98 2.15 -22.20
CA SER A 176 15.02 2.23 -23.23
C SER A 176 14.40 2.11 -24.63
N SER A 177 15.14 2.56 -25.64
CA SER A 177 14.80 2.35 -27.06
C SER A 177 15.20 0.95 -27.57
N ASN A 178 15.95 0.18 -26.78
CA ASN A 178 16.34 -1.18 -27.16
C ASN A 178 15.19 -2.17 -26.91
N ILE A 179 14.40 -2.41 -27.96
CA ILE A 179 13.25 -3.30 -27.97
C ILE A 179 13.62 -4.56 -28.76
N LEU A 180 13.55 -5.72 -28.13
CA LEU A 180 13.86 -7.00 -28.78
C LEU A 180 12.66 -7.55 -29.54
N SER A 181 11.48 -7.54 -28.90
CA SER A 181 10.24 -7.98 -29.54
C SER A 181 9.04 -7.26 -28.95
N HIS A 182 7.99 -7.13 -29.75
CA HIS A 182 6.70 -6.60 -29.34
C HIS A 182 5.59 -7.22 -30.20
N THR A 183 4.37 -7.26 -29.67
CA THR A 183 3.18 -7.69 -30.43
C THR A 183 2.97 -6.81 -31.68
N GLN A 184 2.75 -7.41 -32.86
CA GLN A 184 2.67 -6.68 -34.13
C GLN A 184 1.24 -6.59 -34.70
N VAL A 185 0.27 -6.20 -33.86
CA VAL A 185 -1.13 -6.02 -34.30
C VAL A 185 -1.29 -4.62 -34.91
N LYS A 186 -1.47 -4.54 -36.24
CA LYS A 186 -1.60 -3.26 -36.97
C LYS A 186 -2.95 -2.57 -36.67
N PRO A 187 -3.00 -1.22 -36.62
CA PRO A 187 -1.89 -0.28 -36.78
C PRO A 187 -1.04 -0.15 -35.51
N TYR A 188 0.28 -0.07 -35.67
CA TYR A 188 1.22 0.24 -34.60
C TYR A 188 2.37 1.12 -35.12
N ASN A 189 3.00 1.88 -34.23
CA ASN A 189 4.15 2.71 -34.52
C ASN A 189 5.16 2.66 -33.36
N VAL A 190 6.43 2.42 -33.66
CA VAL A 190 7.53 2.39 -32.69
C VAL A 190 8.40 3.63 -32.89
N ALA A 191 8.56 4.42 -31.84
CA ALA A 191 9.37 5.63 -31.85
C ALA A 191 10.26 5.70 -30.60
N SER A 192 11.55 5.39 -30.76
CA SER A 192 12.53 5.37 -29.67
C SER A 192 12.06 4.49 -28.51
N ASN A 193 11.80 5.05 -27.33
CA ASN A 193 11.33 4.35 -26.13
C ASN A 193 9.80 4.32 -25.99
N LYS A 194 9.03 4.62 -27.05
CA LYS A 194 7.57 4.63 -27.04
C LYS A 194 7.01 3.73 -28.12
N ILE A 195 5.99 2.95 -27.78
CA ILE A 195 5.20 2.15 -28.75
C ILE A 195 3.76 2.66 -28.73
N LYS A 196 3.20 2.97 -29.89
CA LYS A 196 1.82 3.36 -30.06
C LYS A 196 1.07 2.25 -30.78
N TYR A 197 -0.04 1.79 -30.20
CA TYR A 197 -0.96 0.84 -30.81
C TYR A 197 -2.31 1.48 -31.07
N GLY A 198 -2.93 1.11 -32.18
CA GLY A 198 -4.20 1.68 -32.63
C GLY A 198 -4.02 3.01 -33.38
N PRO A 199 -5.12 3.70 -33.70
CA PRO A 199 -6.48 3.42 -33.23
C PRO A 199 -7.02 2.07 -33.73
N TYR A 200 -7.62 1.32 -32.82
CA TYR A 200 -8.43 0.14 -33.12
C TYR A 200 -9.90 0.52 -33.00
N GLU A 201 -10.72 0.03 -33.91
CA GLU A 201 -12.14 0.39 -33.98
C GLU A 201 -13.03 -0.81 -33.68
N ASN A 202 -14.21 -0.55 -33.10
CA ASN A 202 -15.29 -1.53 -32.88
C ASN A 202 -14.85 -2.82 -32.18
N ILE A 203 -14.18 -2.67 -31.03
CA ILE A 203 -13.76 -3.79 -30.20
C ILE A 203 -14.96 -4.31 -29.41
N ALA A 204 -15.25 -5.61 -29.54
CA ALA A 204 -16.36 -6.26 -28.82
C ALA A 204 -16.10 -6.32 -27.30
N ALA A 205 -17.18 -6.44 -26.52
CA ALA A 205 -17.09 -6.67 -25.08
C ALA A 205 -16.25 -7.93 -24.78
N PHE A 206 -15.49 -7.90 -23.67
CA PHE A 206 -14.64 -9.00 -23.21
C PHE A 206 -13.60 -9.52 -24.22
N THR A 207 -13.20 -8.70 -25.20
CA THR A 207 -12.15 -9.09 -26.14
C THR A 207 -10.79 -9.19 -25.44
N ASN A 208 -10.10 -10.31 -25.63
CA ASN A 208 -8.77 -10.56 -25.10
C ASN A 208 -7.77 -10.76 -26.26
N GLN A 209 -6.71 -9.95 -26.29
CA GLN A 209 -5.64 -10.00 -27.27
C GLN A 209 -4.31 -9.82 -26.55
N SER A 210 -3.41 -10.81 -26.64
CA SER A 210 -2.15 -10.76 -25.89
C SER A 210 -1.22 -9.62 -26.35
N LEU A 211 -0.78 -8.81 -25.39
CA LEU A 211 0.27 -7.81 -25.53
C LEU A 211 1.53 -8.31 -24.83
N ILE A 212 2.57 -8.60 -25.61
CA ILE A 212 3.88 -9.03 -25.12
C ILE A 212 4.91 -8.01 -25.61
N ILE A 213 5.76 -7.54 -24.70
CA ILE A 213 6.85 -6.61 -25.02
C ILE A 213 8.11 -7.07 -24.28
N HIS A 214 9.20 -7.26 -25.01
CA HIS A 214 10.51 -7.66 -24.49
C HIS A 214 11.54 -6.58 -24.82
N TYR A 215 12.13 -5.96 -23.79
CA TYR A 215 12.97 -4.76 -23.93
C TYR A 215 14.02 -4.67 -22.82
N GLU A 216 15.01 -3.79 -23.00
CA GLU A 216 16.05 -3.49 -22.01
C GLU A 216 15.56 -2.55 -20.91
N ASN A 217 15.64 -3.00 -19.66
CA ASN A 217 15.28 -2.21 -18.48
C ASN A 217 16.32 -2.40 -17.36
N GLU A 218 17.28 -1.49 -17.32
CA GLU A 218 18.34 -1.44 -16.30
C GLU A 218 17.98 -0.55 -15.10
N ARG A 219 16.71 -0.15 -14.93
CA ARG A 219 16.29 0.53 -13.71
C ARG A 219 16.46 -0.40 -12.50
N PRO A 220 16.64 0.14 -11.29
CA PRO A 220 16.80 -0.66 -10.09
C PRO A 220 15.51 -1.43 -9.76
N PHE A 221 15.56 -2.76 -9.81
CA PHE A 221 14.46 -3.62 -9.38
C PHE A 221 14.68 -3.96 -7.92
N LEU A 222 14.18 -3.10 -7.05
CA LEU A 222 14.35 -3.18 -5.60
C LEU A 222 12.98 -3.36 -4.97
N THR A 223 12.85 -4.36 -4.10
CA THR A 223 11.60 -4.59 -3.36
C THR A 223 11.90 -4.62 -1.87
N THR A 224 11.16 -3.83 -1.11
CA THR A 224 11.14 -3.91 0.34
C THR A 224 10.24 -5.07 0.72
N THR A 225 10.84 -6.21 1.04
CA THR A 225 10.10 -7.44 1.38
C THR A 225 9.36 -7.30 2.71
N ARG A 226 9.95 -6.56 3.65
CA ARG A 226 9.33 -6.25 4.94
C ARG A 226 9.77 -4.86 5.39
N LEU A 227 8.80 -4.06 5.82
CA LEU A 227 9.01 -2.78 6.51
C LEU A 227 8.45 -2.91 7.91
N GLU A 228 9.26 -2.70 8.93
CA GLU A 228 8.81 -2.52 10.31
C GLU A 228 9.01 -1.06 10.68
N ARG A 229 7.91 -0.30 10.79
CA ARG A 229 7.95 1.12 11.14
C ARG A 229 7.42 1.30 12.56
N VAL A 230 8.27 1.80 13.45
CA VAL A 230 7.93 2.15 14.83
C VAL A 230 7.90 3.66 14.96
N ILE A 231 6.78 4.19 15.43
CA ILE A 231 6.58 5.60 15.75
C ILE A 231 6.36 5.69 17.26
N GLU A 232 7.33 6.23 17.98
CA GLU A 232 7.25 6.43 19.42
C GLU A 232 6.97 7.90 19.72
N VAL A 233 5.85 8.17 20.37
CA VAL A 233 5.40 9.52 20.71
C VAL A 233 5.76 9.83 22.15
N SER A 234 6.55 10.89 22.36
CA SER A 234 6.86 11.41 23.70
C SER A 234 6.25 12.80 23.90
N HIS A 235 5.48 12.96 24.98
CA HIS A 235 4.90 14.26 25.34
C HIS A 235 5.93 15.21 25.99
N TRP A 236 7.17 14.74 26.21
CA TRP A 236 8.31 15.60 26.54
C TRP A 236 8.83 16.42 25.34
N GLY A 237 8.32 16.20 24.13
CA GLY A 237 8.56 17.09 22.97
C GLY A 237 9.12 16.43 21.72
N ASN A 238 9.29 15.10 21.70
CA ASN A 238 9.91 14.37 20.59
C ASN A 238 8.99 13.26 20.06
N ILE A 239 9.07 13.02 18.75
CA ILE A 239 8.55 11.83 18.11
C ILE A 239 9.72 11.12 17.46
N ALA A 240 10.02 9.90 17.92
CA ALA A 240 11.08 9.09 17.34
C ALA A 240 10.49 8.12 16.32
N VAL A 241 11.05 8.09 15.11
CA VAL A 241 10.69 7.13 14.08
C VAL A 241 11.87 6.19 13.85
N LYS A 242 11.59 4.89 13.86
CA LYS A 242 12.55 3.83 13.56
C LYS A 242 11.96 2.89 12.54
N GLU A 243 12.70 2.64 11.47
CA GLU A 243 12.30 1.78 10.36
C GLU A 243 13.34 0.67 10.18
N ASN A 244 12.95 -0.59 10.40
CA ASN A 244 13.73 -1.74 9.94
C ASN A 244 13.28 -2.10 8.54
N ILE A 245 14.20 -2.06 7.59
CA ILE A 245 13.92 -2.18 6.17
C ILE A 245 14.66 -3.41 5.64
N PHE A 246 13.90 -4.39 5.19
CA PHE A 246 14.40 -5.61 4.56
C PHE A 246 14.20 -5.48 3.05
N MET A 247 15.29 -5.49 2.30
CA MET A 247 15.26 -5.27 0.86
C MET A 247 15.87 -6.44 0.10
N THR A 248 15.31 -6.71 -1.08
CA THR A 248 15.83 -7.71 -2.02
C THR A 248 15.87 -7.10 -3.42
N HIS A 249 16.96 -7.34 -4.16
CA HIS A 249 17.00 -7.03 -5.57
C HIS A 249 16.21 -8.08 -6.36
N THR A 250 15.07 -7.69 -6.94
CA THR A 250 14.10 -8.60 -7.59
C THR A 250 14.21 -8.66 -9.12
N GLY A 251 15.20 -7.96 -9.70
CA GLY A 251 15.56 -8.08 -11.11
C GLY A 251 16.22 -9.42 -11.47
N ALA A 252 16.85 -9.48 -12.64
CA ALA A 252 17.52 -10.71 -13.12
C ALA A 252 18.63 -11.14 -12.14
N LEU A 253 18.64 -12.43 -11.76
CA LEU A 253 19.60 -12.98 -10.81
C LEU A 253 21.02 -12.93 -11.36
N LEU A 254 22.01 -12.76 -10.47
CA LEU A 254 23.41 -12.84 -10.87
C LEU A 254 23.79 -14.28 -11.23
N LYS A 255 24.17 -14.49 -12.48
CA LYS A 255 24.73 -15.74 -12.97
C LYS A 255 26.25 -15.76 -12.76
N GLY A 256 26.73 -16.81 -12.08
CA GLY A 256 28.16 -16.99 -11.80
C GLY A 256 28.64 -16.22 -10.57
N SER A 257 29.96 -16.05 -10.45
CA SER A 257 30.59 -15.38 -9.31
C SER A 257 30.65 -13.86 -9.49
N PHE A 258 30.56 -13.13 -8.37
CA PHE A 258 30.84 -11.70 -8.34
C PHE A 258 32.35 -11.44 -8.40
N SER A 259 32.78 -10.56 -9.30
CA SER A 259 34.15 -10.07 -9.43
C SER A 259 34.21 -8.58 -9.11
N ARG A 260 34.85 -8.21 -7.99
CA ARG A 260 35.05 -6.80 -7.62
C ARG A 260 35.86 -6.04 -8.67
N TYR A 261 36.87 -6.68 -9.26
CA TYR A 261 37.72 -6.08 -10.28
C TYR A 261 36.89 -5.69 -11.52
N GLU A 262 36.05 -6.60 -12.01
CA GLU A 262 35.16 -6.31 -13.14
C GLU A 262 34.15 -5.22 -12.80
N PHE A 263 33.62 -5.22 -11.57
CA PHE A 263 32.66 -4.21 -11.11
C PHE A 263 33.28 -2.81 -11.05
N GLN A 264 34.55 -2.70 -10.70
CA GLN A 264 35.28 -1.43 -10.67
C GLN A 264 35.68 -0.97 -12.07
N LYS A 265 36.01 -1.90 -12.97
CA LYS A 265 36.30 -1.62 -14.37
C LYS A 265 35.05 -1.16 -15.13
N ASP A 266 33.92 -1.82 -14.86
CA ASP A 266 32.64 -1.51 -15.47
C ASP A 266 31.83 -0.52 -14.62
N SER A 267 32.09 0.77 -14.83
CA SER A 267 31.31 1.84 -14.24
C SER A 267 29.82 1.82 -14.67
N ARG A 268 29.48 1.09 -15.74
CA ARG A 268 28.16 1.04 -16.39
C ARG A 268 27.30 -0.15 -16.00
N SER A 269 27.65 -0.94 -14.99
CA SER A 269 26.77 -2.01 -14.46
C SER A 269 25.43 -1.42 -13.96
N GLY A 270 24.51 -1.16 -14.88
CA GLY A 270 23.30 -0.34 -14.68
C GLY A 270 22.25 -1.06 -13.84
N HIS A 271 22.21 -2.39 -13.96
CA HIS A 271 21.29 -3.24 -13.21
C HIS A 271 21.71 -3.45 -11.74
N ALA A 272 22.91 -3.05 -11.33
CA ALA A 272 23.34 -3.19 -9.93
C ALA A 272 22.98 -1.95 -9.10
N ILE A 273 22.44 -2.15 -7.91
CA ILE A 273 22.03 -1.05 -7.03
C ILE A 273 23.21 -0.65 -6.15
N LYS A 274 23.75 0.55 -6.42
CA LYS A 274 24.90 1.12 -5.70
C LYS A 274 24.48 2.05 -4.57
N SER A 275 23.47 2.87 -4.84
CA SER A 275 22.86 3.78 -3.88
C SER A 275 21.42 4.06 -4.28
N TYR A 276 20.64 4.52 -3.33
CA TYR A 276 19.32 5.10 -3.57
C TYR A 276 19.11 6.24 -2.58
N LYS A 277 18.08 7.04 -2.85
CA LYS A 277 17.76 8.22 -2.05
C LYS A 277 16.47 7.98 -1.30
N THR A 278 16.45 8.38 -0.03
CA THR A 278 15.29 8.42 0.84
C THR A 278 14.96 9.89 1.11
N ILE A 279 13.67 10.22 1.23
CA ILE A 279 13.20 11.58 1.48
C ILE A 279 12.56 11.55 2.86
N LEU A 280 13.17 12.28 3.80
CA LEU A 280 12.66 12.44 5.15
C LEU A 280 11.96 13.80 5.28
N PRO A 281 11.09 13.96 6.29
CA PRO A 281 10.52 15.26 6.61
C PRO A 281 11.61 16.32 6.90
N SER A 282 11.32 17.59 6.62
CA SER A 282 12.26 18.71 6.80
C SER A 282 12.75 18.87 8.24
N SER A 283 11.94 18.46 9.21
CA SER A 283 12.23 18.55 10.64
C SER A 283 12.95 17.32 11.21
N ALA A 284 13.36 16.38 10.36
CA ALA A 284 14.10 15.20 10.78
C ALA A 284 15.49 15.58 11.34
N SER A 285 15.75 15.21 12.59
CA SER A 285 17.03 15.36 13.29
C SER A 285 17.56 14.00 13.76
N ASP A 286 18.82 13.97 14.21
CA ASP A 286 19.47 12.78 14.79
C ASP A 286 19.37 11.51 13.93
N VAL A 287 19.49 11.69 12.61
CA VAL A 287 19.36 10.59 11.66
C VAL A 287 20.50 9.58 11.85
N TYR A 288 20.17 8.32 12.05
CA TYR A 288 21.13 7.22 12.11
C TYR A 288 20.81 6.12 11.10
N TYR A 289 21.87 5.58 10.50
CA TYR A 289 21.81 4.51 9.51
C TYR A 289 22.72 3.35 9.96
N ARG A 290 22.11 2.23 10.33
CA ARG A 290 22.79 1.10 10.97
C ARG A 290 22.29 -0.22 10.43
N ASP A 291 23.10 -1.26 10.52
CA ASP A 291 22.67 -2.65 10.37
C ASP A 291 22.91 -3.43 11.65
N THR A 292 22.67 -4.74 11.59
CA THR A 292 22.91 -5.68 12.70
C THR A 292 24.37 -5.67 13.18
N ASN A 293 25.31 -5.26 12.33
CA ASN A 293 26.74 -5.26 12.61
C ASN A 293 27.22 -3.87 13.08
N GLY A 294 26.32 -2.89 13.18
CA GLY A 294 26.60 -1.56 13.68
C GLY A 294 26.44 -0.47 12.63
N ASN A 295 27.23 0.59 12.75
CA ASN A 295 27.05 1.78 11.92
C ASN A 295 27.43 1.55 10.46
N ILE A 296 26.67 2.13 9.54
CA ILE A 296 27.04 2.24 8.13
C ILE A 296 27.36 3.71 7.84
N SER A 297 28.65 4.01 7.64
CA SER A 297 29.13 5.38 7.40
C SER A 297 28.93 5.87 5.98
N THR A 298 28.53 4.99 5.06
CA THR A 298 28.31 5.31 3.64
C THR A 298 26.91 5.90 3.41
N SER A 299 26.63 7.04 4.03
CA SER A 299 25.41 7.83 3.81
C SER A 299 25.77 9.30 3.56
N ASN A 300 24.91 10.02 2.87
CA ASN A 300 25.06 11.45 2.62
C ASN A 300 23.72 12.16 2.81
N MET A 301 23.66 13.07 3.79
CA MET A 301 22.44 13.80 4.13
C MET A 301 22.53 15.23 3.59
N LYS A 302 21.50 15.66 2.87
CA LYS A 302 21.35 17.03 2.37
C LYS A 302 20.04 17.60 2.89
N ILE A 303 20.14 18.70 3.61
CA ILE A 303 18.99 19.39 4.19
C ILE A 303 18.51 20.43 3.17
N PHE A 304 17.29 20.27 2.69
CA PHE A 304 16.59 21.27 1.88
C PHE A 304 15.56 22.00 2.75
N ARG A 305 14.96 23.06 2.21
CA ARG A 305 13.94 23.84 2.91
C ARG A 305 12.70 23.02 3.28
N ASP A 306 12.26 22.15 2.35
CA ASP A 306 10.97 21.46 2.46
C ASP A 306 11.10 19.97 2.79
N TYR A 307 12.32 19.41 2.75
CA TYR A 307 12.60 18.00 3.04
C TYR A 307 14.08 17.77 3.31
N VAL A 308 14.41 16.59 3.82
CA VAL A 308 15.79 16.12 3.93
C VAL A 308 16.00 14.98 2.94
N GLU A 309 16.99 15.10 2.06
CA GLU A 309 17.42 14.03 1.16
C GLU A 309 18.53 13.22 1.84
N LEU A 310 18.35 11.90 1.91
CA LEU A 310 19.35 10.98 2.44
C LEU A 310 19.75 9.99 1.35
N GLU A 311 20.96 10.12 0.81
CA GLU A 311 21.54 9.11 -0.06
C GLU A 311 22.12 7.98 0.79
N LEU A 312 21.60 6.77 0.61
CA LEU A 312 22.00 5.57 1.33
C LEU A 312 22.78 4.64 0.38
N ARG A 313 23.98 4.24 0.81
CA ARG A 313 24.78 3.21 0.14
C ARG A 313 24.89 1.99 1.05
N PRO A 314 24.29 0.85 0.67
CA PRO A 314 24.50 -0.41 1.37
C PRO A 314 25.99 -0.80 1.41
N ARG A 315 26.39 -1.69 2.34
CA ARG A 315 27.79 -2.15 2.47
C ARG A 315 28.36 -2.81 1.21
N PHE A 316 27.48 -3.36 0.38
CA PHE A 316 27.82 -3.98 -0.89
C PHE A 316 26.75 -3.62 -1.94
N PRO A 317 27.12 -3.51 -3.22
CA PRO A 317 26.14 -3.29 -4.29
C PRO A 317 25.17 -4.46 -4.36
N LEU A 318 23.89 -4.23 -4.59
CA LEU A 318 22.92 -5.31 -4.71
C LEU A 318 22.81 -5.74 -6.18
N PHE A 319 23.15 -7.00 -6.44
CA PHE A 319 22.80 -7.70 -7.69
C PHE A 319 21.55 -8.54 -7.49
N GLY A 320 20.94 -9.02 -8.57
CA GLY A 320 19.71 -9.82 -8.50
C GLY A 320 19.82 -11.00 -7.56
N GLY A 321 18.83 -11.11 -6.67
CA GLY A 321 18.73 -12.10 -5.61
C GLY A 321 19.41 -11.70 -4.30
N TRP A 322 20.28 -10.69 -4.30
CA TRP A 322 20.95 -10.24 -3.08
C TRP A 322 19.98 -9.50 -2.18
N LYS A 323 20.19 -9.69 -0.87
CA LYS A 323 19.34 -9.13 0.19
C LYS A 323 20.17 -8.25 1.10
N THR A 324 19.57 -7.18 1.58
CA THR A 324 20.16 -6.34 2.62
C THR A 324 19.09 -5.98 3.64
N GLN A 325 19.52 -5.74 4.86
CA GLN A 325 18.68 -5.28 5.95
C GLN A 325 19.39 -4.15 6.68
N TYR A 326 18.65 -3.12 7.04
CA TYR A 326 19.18 -2.02 7.82
C TYR A 326 18.06 -1.37 8.63
N THR A 327 18.47 -0.61 9.64
CA THR A 327 17.62 0.26 10.42
C THR A 327 17.95 1.70 10.09
N LEU A 328 16.92 2.47 9.73
CA LEU A 328 16.95 3.91 9.61
C LEU A 328 16.12 4.49 10.75
N GLY A 329 16.66 5.44 11.51
CA GLY A 329 15.87 6.15 12.51
C GLY A 329 16.21 7.62 12.56
N TYR A 330 15.24 8.40 13.02
CA TYR A 330 15.32 9.86 13.09
C TYR A 330 14.31 10.38 14.12
N ASN A 331 14.62 11.55 14.68
CA ASN A 331 13.77 12.29 15.60
C ASN A 331 13.05 13.41 14.86
N MET A 332 11.90 13.82 15.38
CA MET A 332 11.17 14.99 14.92
C MET A 332 10.54 15.72 16.10
N PRO A 333 10.49 17.05 16.06
CA PRO A 333 9.78 17.82 17.07
C PRO A 333 8.28 17.48 17.06
N SER A 334 7.70 17.26 18.25
CA SER A 334 6.30 16.82 18.34
C SER A 334 5.29 17.88 17.87
N PHE A 335 5.61 19.17 18.00
CA PHE A 335 4.67 20.28 17.71
C PHE A 335 4.20 20.34 16.24
N GLU A 336 4.94 19.76 15.30
CA GLU A 336 4.54 19.77 13.88
C GLU A 336 3.45 18.74 13.56
N TYR A 337 3.42 17.64 14.32
CA TYR A 337 2.59 16.47 14.04
C TYR A 337 1.54 16.20 15.12
N LEU A 338 1.72 16.78 16.31
CA LEU A 338 0.87 16.58 17.48
C LEU A 338 0.11 17.87 17.80
N TYR A 339 -1.21 17.80 17.63
CA TYR A 339 -2.13 18.88 17.96
C TYR A 339 -2.86 18.56 19.25
N ASN A 340 -3.16 19.57 20.07
CA ASN A 340 -3.89 19.37 21.31
C ASN A 340 -4.99 20.41 21.55
N SER A 341 -5.99 19.99 22.31
CA SER A 341 -7.06 20.84 22.84
C SER A 341 -7.40 20.35 24.25
N GLY A 342 -6.89 21.04 25.27
CA GLY A 342 -6.92 20.56 26.65
C GLY A 342 -6.12 19.24 26.79
N ASP A 343 -6.81 18.19 27.26
CA ASP A 343 -6.26 16.83 27.42
C ASP A 343 -6.52 15.93 26.20
N LYS A 344 -7.13 16.46 25.13
CA LYS A 344 -7.35 15.73 23.88
C LYS A 344 -6.20 16.00 22.92
N TYR A 345 -5.61 14.95 22.39
CA TYR A 345 -4.50 15.00 21.45
C TYR A 345 -4.89 14.37 20.12
N LEU A 346 -4.33 14.91 19.04
CA LEU A 346 -4.46 14.42 17.67
C LEU A 346 -3.06 14.32 17.08
N LEU A 347 -2.60 13.09 16.86
CA LEU A 347 -1.40 12.80 16.09
C LEU A 347 -1.78 12.65 14.61
N LYS A 348 -1.13 13.42 13.75
CA LYS A 348 -1.30 13.34 12.30
C LYS A 348 0.05 13.14 11.63
N MET A 349 0.28 11.94 11.09
CA MET A 349 1.55 11.56 10.48
C MET A 349 1.35 10.64 9.28
N ARG A 350 2.35 10.54 8.41
CA ARG A 350 2.35 9.61 7.28
C ARG A 350 2.34 8.17 7.81
N LEU A 351 1.48 7.32 7.26
CA LEU A 351 1.42 5.90 7.66
C LEU A 351 2.68 5.15 7.19
N ILE A 352 3.03 5.33 5.91
CA ILE A 352 4.32 4.92 5.32
C ILE A 352 5.02 6.16 4.77
N ASP A 353 6.35 6.16 4.75
CA ASP A 353 7.15 7.23 4.14
C ASP A 353 7.85 6.78 2.86
N HIS A 354 8.43 7.74 2.17
CA HIS A 354 9.23 7.48 0.99
C HIS A 354 10.55 6.78 1.36
N ILE A 355 10.76 5.55 0.88
CA ILE A 355 12.02 4.82 1.05
C ILE A 355 12.97 5.05 -0.14
N TYR A 356 12.48 4.87 -1.37
CA TYR A 356 13.17 5.11 -2.63
C TYR A 356 12.16 5.34 -3.74
N ASN A 357 12.60 5.95 -4.84
CA ASN A 357 11.74 6.23 -5.99
C ASN A 357 11.15 4.93 -6.57
N ASP A 358 9.87 4.95 -6.93
CA ASP A 358 9.09 3.82 -7.42
C ASP A 358 9.09 2.63 -6.44
N MET A 359 9.01 2.92 -5.12
CA MET A 359 9.07 1.90 -4.09
C MET A 359 7.95 0.87 -4.18
N VAL A 360 8.32 -0.37 -3.85
CA VAL A 360 7.41 -1.49 -3.65
C VAL A 360 7.66 -2.05 -2.25
N ILE A 361 6.61 -2.12 -1.44
CA ILE A 361 6.65 -2.74 -0.12
C ILE A 361 5.68 -3.92 -0.12
N ASP A 362 6.20 -5.12 0.06
CA ASP A 362 5.38 -6.34 0.09
C ASP A 362 4.53 -6.41 1.34
N GLU A 363 5.16 -6.21 2.49
CA GLU A 363 4.52 -6.25 3.80
C GLU A 363 5.06 -5.10 4.66
N ALA A 364 4.14 -4.35 5.26
CA ALA A 364 4.48 -3.29 6.21
C ALA A 364 3.75 -3.55 7.54
N GLU A 365 4.51 -3.50 8.62
CA GLU A 365 4.03 -3.55 9.99
C GLU A 365 4.35 -2.20 10.64
N ILE A 366 3.32 -1.44 10.98
CA ILE A 366 3.43 -0.13 11.61
C ILE A 366 3.02 -0.27 13.07
N LYS A 367 3.91 0.13 13.99
CA LYS A 367 3.66 0.17 15.42
C LYS A 367 3.69 1.61 15.90
N ILE A 368 2.60 2.07 16.49
CA ILE A 368 2.51 3.40 17.10
C ILE A 368 2.51 3.21 18.61
N ILE A 369 3.61 3.62 19.26
CA ILE A 369 3.80 3.55 20.71
C ILE A 369 3.38 4.90 21.29
N LEU A 370 2.37 4.88 22.13
CA LEU A 370 1.87 6.06 22.84
C LEU A 370 2.39 6.07 24.27
N PRO A 371 2.45 7.24 24.94
CA PRO A 371 2.87 7.30 26.34
C PRO A 371 1.96 6.51 27.28
N GLU A 372 2.49 6.19 28.46
CA GLU A 372 1.73 5.62 29.55
C GLU A 372 0.58 6.56 29.99
N GLY A 373 -0.56 5.99 30.40
CA GLY A 373 -1.73 6.77 30.86
C GLY A 373 -2.64 7.31 29.73
N VAL A 374 -2.36 6.97 28.47
CA VAL A 374 -3.23 7.29 27.34
C VAL A 374 -4.53 6.47 27.36
N SER A 375 -5.65 7.13 27.09
CA SER A 375 -7.00 6.55 27.02
C SER A 375 -7.76 7.01 25.78
N ASN A 376 -8.93 6.41 25.49
CA ASN A 376 -9.84 6.79 24.40
C ASN A 376 -9.19 6.91 23.03
N ILE A 377 -8.53 5.82 22.60
CA ILE A 377 -7.76 5.77 21.37
C ILE A 377 -8.68 5.56 20.15
N GLU A 378 -8.78 6.56 19.29
CA GLU A 378 -9.52 6.52 18.03
C GLU A 378 -8.57 6.70 16.84
N LEU A 379 -8.46 5.65 16.00
CA LEU A 379 -7.61 5.65 14.82
C LEU A 379 -8.45 5.84 13.55
N THR A 380 -8.08 6.79 12.71
CA THR A 380 -8.58 6.97 11.34
C THR A 380 -7.44 6.80 10.35
N THR A 381 -7.53 5.80 9.48
CA THR A 381 -6.51 5.51 8.45
C THR A 381 -6.94 6.02 7.08
N PRO A 382 -5.98 6.38 6.21
CA PRO A 382 -6.28 6.92 4.87
C PRO A 382 -6.86 5.87 3.91
N TYR A 383 -6.58 4.60 4.14
CA TYR A 383 -7.08 3.45 3.39
C TYR A 383 -7.32 2.26 4.34
N THR A 384 -7.91 1.20 3.81
CA THR A 384 -8.20 -0.03 4.54
C THR A 384 -6.90 -0.71 4.97
N VAL A 385 -6.72 -0.90 6.28
CA VAL A 385 -5.56 -1.59 6.87
C VAL A 385 -6.04 -2.67 7.85
N LYS A 386 -5.22 -3.70 8.09
CA LYS A 386 -5.50 -4.71 9.09
C LYS A 386 -4.97 -4.26 10.45
N ARG A 387 -5.85 -3.97 11.40
CA ARG A 387 -5.45 -3.64 12.77
C ARG A 387 -5.15 -4.92 13.56
N GLY A 388 -3.98 -4.97 14.19
CA GLY A 388 -3.60 -6.04 15.11
C GLY A 388 -4.20 -5.85 16.52
N PRO A 389 -4.00 -6.81 17.42
CA PRO A 389 -4.34 -6.63 18.83
C PRO A 389 -3.55 -5.47 19.43
N ASN A 390 -4.11 -4.80 20.43
CA ASN A 390 -3.35 -3.80 21.19
C ASN A 390 -2.32 -4.54 22.05
N GLU A 391 -1.08 -4.06 22.02
CA GLU A 391 0.04 -4.60 22.80
C GLU A 391 0.48 -3.59 23.85
N LEU A 392 1.28 -4.03 24.82
CA LEU A 392 1.98 -3.15 25.76
C LEU A 392 3.48 -3.22 25.46
N HIS A 393 4.12 -2.06 25.46
CA HIS A 393 5.57 -1.92 25.34
C HIS A 393 6.13 -1.33 26.62
N TYR A 394 7.22 -1.90 27.11
CA TYR A 394 7.90 -1.44 28.31
C TYR A 394 9.27 -0.88 27.93
N THR A 395 9.49 0.39 28.25
CA THR A 395 10.78 1.07 28.10
C THR A 395 11.20 1.68 29.45
N TYR A 396 12.17 2.58 29.43
CA TYR A 396 12.67 3.27 30.61
C TYR A 396 11.56 4.08 31.30
N LEU A 397 11.54 4.04 32.64
CA LEU A 397 10.63 4.78 33.51
C LEU A 397 9.14 4.46 33.34
N ASP A 398 8.80 3.33 32.71
CA ASP A 398 7.42 2.85 32.61
C ASP A 398 7.03 1.99 33.82
N THR A 399 5.79 2.11 34.30
CA THR A 399 5.25 1.28 35.40
C THR A 399 4.16 0.32 34.95
N VAL A 400 3.16 0.82 34.23
CA VAL A 400 2.03 0.04 33.70
C VAL A 400 2.33 -0.45 32.29
N GLY A 401 3.11 0.33 31.54
CA GLY A 401 3.47 0.06 30.16
C GLY A 401 2.74 0.97 29.16
N ARG A 402 3.37 1.15 28.00
CA ARG A 402 2.91 2.01 26.92
C ARG A 402 1.98 1.26 25.98
N PRO A 403 0.77 1.79 25.67
CA PRO A 403 -0.11 1.14 24.71
C PRO A 403 0.46 1.25 23.29
N VAL A 404 0.43 0.14 22.57
CA VAL A 404 0.91 0.02 21.19
C VAL A 404 -0.24 -0.33 20.25
N ILE A 405 -0.34 0.44 19.17
CA ILE A 405 -1.26 0.18 18.07
C ILE A 405 -0.48 -0.44 16.92
N THR A 406 -0.81 -1.68 16.58
CA THR A 406 -0.17 -2.40 15.47
C THR A 406 -1.09 -2.40 14.25
N LEU A 407 -0.53 -2.04 13.09
CA LEU A 407 -1.21 -2.00 11.80
C LEU A 407 -0.41 -2.82 10.78
N SER A 408 -1.09 -3.66 10.02
CA SER A 408 -0.49 -4.47 8.96
C SER A 408 -1.08 -4.10 7.61
N CYS A 409 -0.19 -3.88 6.65
CA CYS A 409 -0.51 -3.51 5.28
C CYS A 409 0.30 -4.40 4.31
N LYS A 410 -0.22 -4.62 3.11
CA LYS A 410 0.45 -5.43 2.08
C LYS A 410 0.39 -4.73 0.72
N ASN A 411 1.38 -5.00 -0.12
CA ASN A 411 1.49 -4.53 -1.50
C ASN A 411 1.32 -3.01 -1.64
N LEU A 412 2.18 -2.26 -0.96
CA LEU A 412 2.17 -0.80 -0.97
C LEU A 412 3.14 -0.24 -2.02
N VAL A 413 2.80 0.95 -2.49
CA VAL A 413 3.56 1.76 -3.45
C VAL A 413 3.51 3.23 -3.01
N GLU A 414 4.26 4.11 -3.67
CA GLU A 414 4.31 5.55 -3.33
C GLU A 414 2.95 6.24 -3.22
N ASN A 415 1.97 5.84 -4.04
CA ASN A 415 0.61 6.38 -3.98
C ASN A 415 -0.09 6.15 -2.62
N HIS A 416 0.43 5.25 -1.77
CA HIS A 416 -0.07 5.00 -0.42
C HIS A 416 0.60 5.88 0.66
N ILE A 417 1.47 6.82 0.28
CA ILE A 417 2.02 7.83 1.21
C ILE A 417 0.88 8.80 1.55
N ALA A 418 0.20 8.53 2.66
CA ALA A 418 -0.91 9.33 3.16
C ALA A 418 -0.89 9.39 4.69
N ASN A 419 -1.50 10.44 5.24
CA ASN A 419 -1.54 10.66 6.68
C ASN A 419 -2.64 9.85 7.35
N PHE A 420 -2.33 9.25 8.49
CA PHE A 420 -3.33 8.78 9.45
C PHE A 420 -3.60 9.87 10.49
N ASN A 421 -4.76 9.78 11.13
CA ASN A 421 -5.14 10.62 12.26
C ASN A 421 -5.40 9.71 13.46
N LEU A 422 -4.75 9.97 14.58
CA LEU A 422 -4.91 9.21 15.82
C LEU A 422 -5.28 10.16 16.94
N LYS A 423 -6.50 10.04 17.44
CA LYS A 423 -7.00 10.83 18.56
C LYS A 423 -6.89 10.03 19.83
N TYR A 424 -6.52 10.69 20.92
CA TYR A 424 -6.49 10.07 22.24
C TYR A 424 -6.56 11.12 23.35
N THR A 425 -6.83 10.68 24.57
CA THR A 425 -6.84 11.53 25.77
C THR A 425 -5.65 11.22 26.66
N PHE A 426 -4.98 12.27 27.14
CA PHE A 426 -3.83 12.18 28.03
C PHE A 426 -3.84 13.34 29.04
N SER A 427 -3.78 13.03 30.33
CA SER A 427 -3.72 14.06 31.37
C SER A 427 -2.29 14.54 31.55
N LYS A 428 -2.07 15.85 31.49
CA LYS A 428 -0.73 16.44 31.69
C LYS A 428 -0.14 16.16 33.07
N ILE A 429 -0.98 15.92 34.08
CA ILE A 429 -0.54 15.61 35.44
C ILE A 429 0.22 14.28 35.47
N THR A 430 -0.13 13.32 34.60
CA THR A 430 0.54 12.02 34.48
C THR A 430 2.01 12.16 34.07
N LEU A 431 2.43 13.26 33.42
CA LEU A 431 3.84 13.50 33.12
C LEU A 431 4.72 13.61 34.37
N LEU A 432 4.15 14.02 35.51
CA LEU A 432 4.89 14.12 36.77
C LEU A 432 5.25 12.74 37.35
N GLN A 433 4.63 11.67 36.88
CA GLN A 433 4.88 10.31 37.35
C GLN A 433 6.34 9.87 37.06
N GLU A 434 6.86 10.15 35.86
CA GLU A 434 8.22 9.72 35.49
C GLU A 434 9.30 10.40 36.38
N PRO A 435 9.31 11.73 36.60
CA PRO A 435 10.24 12.34 37.57
C PRO A 435 10.03 11.89 39.00
N LEU A 436 8.78 11.75 39.46
CA LEU A 436 8.48 11.32 40.83
C LEU A 436 8.96 9.90 41.10
N LEU A 437 8.94 9.02 40.10
CA LEU A 437 9.48 7.66 40.21
C LEU A 437 10.98 7.68 40.50
N VAL A 438 11.74 8.53 39.81
CA VAL A 438 13.18 8.70 40.05
C VAL A 438 13.43 9.29 41.45
N VAL A 439 12.66 10.31 41.84
CA VAL A 439 12.78 10.91 43.18
C VAL A 439 12.48 9.88 44.27
N ALA A 440 11.41 9.10 44.13
CA ALA A 440 11.05 8.05 45.07
C ALA A 440 12.14 6.97 45.18
N PHE A 441 12.73 6.57 44.05
CA PHE A 441 13.83 5.60 44.04
C PHE A 441 15.03 6.09 44.85
N PHE A 442 15.50 7.33 44.61
CA PHE A 442 16.60 7.90 45.39
C PHE A 442 16.23 8.12 46.85
N PHE A 443 15.00 8.55 47.14
CA PHE A 443 14.51 8.72 48.51
C PHE A 443 14.56 7.41 49.30
N ILE A 444 14.16 6.29 48.68
CA ILE A 444 14.24 4.96 49.29
C ILE A 444 15.69 4.57 49.61
N ILE A 445 16.64 4.84 48.71
CA ILE A 445 18.07 4.57 48.95
C ILE A 445 18.56 5.34 50.19
N PHE A 446 18.27 6.65 50.27
CA PHE A 446 18.66 7.46 51.42
C PHE A 446 17.96 7.01 52.70
N PHE A 447 16.70 6.62 52.62
CA PHE A 447 15.94 6.11 53.77
C PHE A 447 16.52 4.80 54.31
N ILE A 448 16.88 3.85 53.43
CA ILE A 448 17.56 2.61 53.80
C ILE A 448 18.92 2.89 54.43
N ALA A 449 19.70 3.84 53.88
CA ALA A 449 20.98 4.23 54.46
C ALA A 449 20.81 4.82 55.88
N ILE A 450 19.82 5.69 56.08
CA ILE A 450 19.50 6.26 57.40
C ILE A 450 19.15 5.15 58.40
N ILE A 451 18.30 4.19 58.01
CA ILE A 451 17.95 3.06 58.88
C ILE A 451 19.18 2.20 59.19
N SER A 452 19.97 1.86 58.17
CA SER A 452 21.15 1.00 58.32
C SER A 452 22.19 1.62 59.26
N LEU A 453 22.37 2.94 59.22
CA LEU A 453 23.24 3.68 60.14
C LEU A 453 22.72 3.75 61.58
N ARG A 454 21.43 3.46 61.80
CA ARG A 454 20.79 3.47 63.12
C ARG A 454 20.64 2.08 63.73
N LEU A 455 20.86 1.01 62.95
CA LEU A 455 20.83 -0.36 63.42
C LEU A 455 22.22 -0.73 63.94
N ASP A 456 22.36 -0.79 65.27
CA ASP A 456 23.54 -1.35 65.90
C ASP A 456 23.42 -2.89 65.91
N PHE A 457 24.22 -3.53 65.06
CA PHE A 457 24.33 -5.00 65.00
C PHE A 457 25.51 -5.53 65.83
N SER A 458 25.99 -4.76 66.82
CA SER A 458 27.07 -5.20 67.71
C SER A 458 26.61 -6.35 68.64
N ILE A 459 27.46 -7.38 68.75
CA ILE A 459 27.15 -8.61 69.51
C ILE A 459 27.58 -8.50 70.99
N ASN A 460 28.55 -7.63 71.30
CA ASN A 460 29.00 -7.36 72.67
C ASN A 460 28.89 -5.86 72.98
N THR A 461 27.95 -5.49 73.84
CA THR A 461 27.80 -4.12 74.34
C THR A 461 28.70 -3.91 75.57
N THR A 462 29.96 -3.54 75.35
CA THR A 462 30.80 -3.03 76.44
C THR A 462 30.37 -1.60 76.78
N HIS A 463 29.53 -1.45 77.80
CA HIS A 463 29.23 -0.17 78.41
C HIS A 463 30.48 0.37 79.15
N SER A 464 31.25 1.21 78.48
CA SER A 464 32.18 2.14 79.16
C SER A 464 31.51 3.52 79.17
N HIS A 465 30.79 3.79 80.25
CA HIS A 465 30.31 5.14 80.54
C HIS A 465 31.47 6.04 80.94
N LYS A 466 31.47 7.27 80.39
CA LYS A 466 32.01 8.53 80.90
C LYS A 466 33.50 8.60 81.25
N ASP A 467 34.21 9.50 80.58
CA ASP A 467 34.45 10.85 81.12
C ASP A 467 34.51 11.89 79.99
#